data_AF-A0A7Y5TZT9-F1
#
_entry.id   AF-A0A7Y5TZT9-F1
#
_cell.length_a   1.000
_cell.length_b   1.000
_cell.length_c   1.000
_cell.angle_alpha   90.00
_cell.angle_beta   90.00
_cell.angle_gamma   90.00
#
_symmetry.space_group_name_H-M   'P 1'
#
loop_
_entity.id
_entity.type
_entity.pdbx_description
1 polymer ?
#
loop_
_entity_poly.entity_id
_entity_poly.type
_entity_poly.pdbx_seq_one_letter_code
_entity_poly.pdbx_strand_id
1 'polypeptide(L)'
;MAWYVFALLDRAPRASMGTGLSAPVRMRDLGGCVAAVERRSDVPPIELGTLQAHHRAVARLWRHTPAVLPVRFGTLLESDELVEAVEGRDEELREAFDLVRKRAQFTWRGSAARRP
;
A
#
# COMPACT_ATOMS: atom_id res chain seq x y z
N MET A 1 -4.31 18.12 6.86
CA MET A 1 -3.75 17.86 5.52
C MET A 1 -3.77 16.37 5.26
N ALA A 2 -4.55 15.93 4.27
CA ALA A 2 -4.78 14.52 4.00
C ALA A 2 -3.67 13.84 3.19
N TRP A 3 -3.58 12.53 3.42
CA TRP A 3 -2.65 11.59 2.84
C TRP A 3 -3.41 10.47 2.16
N TYR A 4 -3.17 10.28 0.86
CA TYR A 4 -3.62 9.08 0.17
C TYR A 4 -2.65 7.95 0.50
N VAL A 5 -3.15 6.85 1.05
CA VAL A 5 -2.33 5.74 1.56
C VAL A 5 -2.29 4.61 0.53
N PHE A 6 -1.09 4.24 0.11
CA PHE A 6 -0.88 3.12 -0.82
C PHE A 6 -0.72 1.79 -0.09
N ALA A 7 0.11 1.77 0.95
CA ALA A 7 0.46 0.56 1.69
C ALA A 7 1.11 0.89 3.03
N LEU A 8 1.09 -0.08 3.94
CA LEU A 8 1.98 -0.16 5.09
C LEU A 8 3.18 -1.06 4.76
N LEU A 9 4.33 -0.69 5.28
CA LEU A 9 5.63 -1.31 5.04
C LEU A 9 6.28 -1.67 6.37
N ASP A 10 7.02 -2.78 6.40
CA ASP A 10 7.82 -3.14 7.59
C ASP A 10 9.02 -2.20 7.79
N ARG A 11 9.48 -1.56 6.70
CA ARG A 11 10.55 -0.57 6.72
C ARG A 11 10.49 0.36 5.51
N ALA A 12 11.10 1.53 5.64
CA ALA A 12 11.27 2.42 4.50
C ALA A 12 12.20 1.80 3.43
N PRO A 13 11.84 1.90 2.13
CA PRO A 13 12.73 1.48 1.06
C PRO A 13 13.95 2.40 0.97
N ARG A 14 15.10 1.86 0.54
CA ARG A 14 16.35 2.63 0.41
C ARG A 14 16.38 3.58 -0.79
N ALA A 15 15.51 3.37 -1.76
CA ALA A 15 15.42 4.16 -2.98
C ALA A 15 14.20 5.07 -2.98
N SER A 16 14.24 6.15 -3.77
CA SER A 16 13.06 6.97 -4.03
C SER A 16 11.99 6.15 -4.75
N MET A 17 10.75 6.23 -4.27
CA MET A 17 9.61 5.53 -4.86
C MET A 17 8.96 6.30 -6.01
N GLY A 18 9.54 7.43 -6.44
CA GLY A 18 9.04 8.23 -7.56
C GLY A 18 7.62 8.76 -7.30
N THR A 19 6.85 8.91 -8.37
CA THR A 19 5.49 9.46 -8.34
C THR A 19 4.45 8.37 -8.06
N GLY A 20 3.47 8.68 -7.21
CA GLY A 20 2.29 7.88 -6.93
C GLY A 20 1.27 8.01 -8.05
N LEU A 21 0.10 8.55 -7.74
CA LEU A 21 -0.94 8.82 -8.73
C LEU A 21 -0.68 10.17 -9.41
N SER A 22 -0.34 11.21 -8.64
CA SER A 22 -0.07 12.56 -9.16
C SER A 22 1.06 13.30 -8.43
N ALA A 23 1.47 12.83 -7.25
CA ALA A 23 2.50 13.47 -6.45
C ALA A 23 3.60 12.47 -6.02
N PRO A 24 4.77 12.93 -5.56
CA PRO A 24 5.81 12.03 -5.07
C PRO A 24 5.31 11.15 -3.91
N VAL A 25 5.63 9.86 -3.95
CA VAL A 25 5.38 8.94 -2.83
C VAL A 25 6.35 9.28 -1.71
N ARG A 26 5.81 9.51 -0.52
CA ARG A 26 6.52 9.82 0.71
C ARG A 26 6.36 8.70 1.71
N MET A 27 7.36 8.55 2.57
CA MET A 27 7.34 7.61 3.67
C MET A 27 6.99 8.36 4.97
N ARG A 28 6.03 7.84 5.71
CA ARG A 28 5.65 8.33 7.04
C ARG A 28 5.92 7.24 8.05
N ASP A 29 6.83 7.49 8.98
CA ASP A 29 7.08 6.61 10.11
C ASP A 29 5.91 6.72 11.10
N LEU A 30 5.40 5.57 11.55
CA LEU A 30 4.28 5.45 12.48
C LEU A 30 4.66 4.65 13.74
N GLY A 31 5.95 4.50 14.07
CA GLY A 31 6.38 3.93 15.35
C GLY A 31 6.31 2.39 15.44
N GLY A 32 6.21 1.70 14.31
CA GLY A 32 6.11 0.24 14.22
C GLY A 32 5.97 -0.26 12.79
N CYS A 33 5.52 0.63 11.90
CA CYS A 33 5.54 0.45 10.46
C CYS A 33 5.79 1.78 9.75
N VAL A 34 5.90 1.73 8.42
CA VAL A 34 6.03 2.90 7.56
C VAL A 34 4.85 2.94 6.58
N ALA A 35 4.11 4.05 6.56
CA ALA A 35 3.09 4.28 5.55
C ALA A 35 3.70 4.91 4.29
N ALA A 36 3.43 4.31 3.13
CA ALA A 36 3.71 4.89 1.82
C ALA A 36 2.51 5.72 1.38
N VAL A 37 2.70 7.03 1.23
CA VAL A 37 1.62 8.00 1.02
C VAL A 37 1.94 9.02 -0.07
N GLU A 38 0.92 9.69 -0.60
CA GLU A 38 1.09 10.96 -1.31
C GLU A 38 0.15 12.02 -0.73
N ARG A 39 0.49 13.31 -0.88
CA ARG A 39 -0.42 14.40 -0.47
C ARG A 39 -1.55 14.52 -1.47
N ARG A 40 -2.79 14.60 -0.97
CA ARG A 40 -3.99 14.88 -1.78
C ARG A 40 -5.04 15.63 -0.97
N SER A 41 -5.91 16.35 -1.67
CA SER A 41 -7.07 17.04 -1.11
C SER A 41 -8.38 16.25 -1.25
N ASP A 42 -8.40 15.26 -2.14
CA ASP A 42 -9.60 14.55 -2.56
C ASP A 42 -9.31 13.08 -2.86
N VAL A 43 -10.35 12.25 -2.75
CA VAL A 43 -10.28 10.83 -3.09
C VAL A 43 -10.19 10.68 -4.61
N PRO A 44 -9.19 9.94 -5.14
CA PRO A 44 -9.05 9.75 -6.57
C PRO A 44 -10.30 9.10 -7.19
N PRO A 45 -10.67 9.45 -8.43
CA PRO A 45 -11.82 8.85 -9.10
C PRO A 45 -11.60 7.35 -9.34
N ILE A 46 -12.68 6.57 -9.24
CA ILE A 46 -12.67 5.11 -9.48
C ILE A 46 -12.68 4.85 -10.99
N GLU A 47 -11.54 5.10 -11.61
CA GLU A 47 -11.30 4.90 -13.03
C GLU A 47 -10.18 3.89 -13.26
N LEU A 48 -10.23 3.17 -14.38
CA LEU A 48 -9.26 2.13 -14.70
C LEU A 48 -7.81 2.64 -14.65
N GLY A 49 -7.55 3.84 -15.20
CA GLY A 49 -6.22 4.44 -15.19
C GLY A 49 -5.70 4.70 -13.78
N THR A 50 -6.56 5.22 -12.90
CA THR A 50 -6.23 5.50 -11.50
C THR A 50 -5.98 4.22 -10.70
N LEU A 51 -6.81 3.19 -10.91
CA LEU A 51 -6.63 1.86 -10.32
C LEU A 51 -5.31 1.21 -10.77
N GLN A 52 -4.97 1.31 -12.05
CA GLN A 52 -3.70 0.83 -12.59
C GLN A 52 -2.51 1.60 -12.01
N ALA A 53 -2.61 2.92 -11.86
CA ALA A 53 -1.57 3.74 -11.28
C ALA A 53 -1.33 3.38 -9.80
N HIS A 54 -2.40 3.19 -9.02
CA HIS A 54 -2.30 2.70 -7.64
C HIS A 54 -1.61 1.33 -7.59
N HIS A 55 -2.05 0.38 -8.42
CA HIS A 55 -1.43 -0.95 -8.49
C HIS A 55 0.05 -0.88 -8.83
N ARG A 56 0.45 -0.04 -9.80
CA ARG A 56 1.87 0.14 -10.17
C ARG A 56 2.70 0.72 -9.01
N ALA A 57 2.12 1.64 -8.23
CA ALA A 57 2.79 2.19 -7.05
C ALA A 57 3.02 1.08 -6.00
N VAL A 58 1.99 0.30 -5.68
CA VAL A 58 2.08 -0.82 -4.73
C VAL A 58 3.06 -1.90 -5.22
N ALA A 59 3.00 -2.29 -6.49
CA ALA A 59 3.92 -3.25 -7.08
C ALA A 59 5.38 -2.77 -7.04
N ARG A 60 5.61 -1.46 -7.20
CA ARG A 60 6.94 -0.87 -7.06
C ARG A 60 7.42 -0.92 -5.61
N LEU A 61 6.56 -0.65 -4.63
CA LEU A 61 6.90 -0.80 -3.21
C LEU A 61 7.31 -2.24 -2.89
N TRP A 62 6.54 -3.23 -3.35
CA TRP A 62 6.84 -4.64 -3.14
C TRP A 62 8.21 -5.07 -3.69
N ARG A 63 8.66 -4.50 -4.80
CA ARG A 63 10.00 -4.78 -5.35
C ARG A 63 11.15 -4.25 -4.50
N HIS A 64 10.91 -3.25 -3.65
CA HIS A 64 11.96 -2.56 -2.89
C HIS A 64 11.88 -2.80 -1.37
N THR A 65 10.84 -3.49 -0.92
CA THR A 65 10.57 -3.70 0.51
C THR A 65 10.22 -5.18 0.77
N PRO A 66 10.75 -5.81 1.84
CA PRO A 66 10.49 -7.23 2.11
C PRO A 66 9.04 -7.58 2.41
N ALA A 67 8.29 -6.68 3.07
CA ALA A 67 6.91 -6.93 3.43
C ALA A 67 6.07 -5.68 3.12
N VAL A 68 4.95 -5.88 2.44
CA VAL A 68 4.03 -4.83 2.02
C VAL A 68 2.62 -5.29 2.32
N LEU A 69 1.87 -4.46 3.04
CA LEU A 69 0.44 -4.64 3.29
C LEU A 69 -0.30 -3.58 2.45
N PRO A 70 -0.81 -3.93 1.26
CA PRO A 70 -1.55 -2.99 0.42
C PRO A 70 -2.77 -2.46 1.15
N VAL A 71 -2.93 -1.14 1.12
CA VAL A 71 -4.13 -0.48 1.64
C VAL A 71 -5.16 -0.41 0.52
N ARG A 72 -6.45 -0.46 0.89
CA ARG A 72 -7.55 -0.38 -0.07
C ARG A 72 -7.45 0.90 -0.90
N PHE A 73 -7.74 0.79 -2.19
CA PHE A 73 -7.87 1.96 -3.05
C PHE A 73 -8.90 2.94 -2.49
N GLY A 74 -8.57 4.24 -2.53
CA GLY A 74 -9.45 5.30 -2.03
C GLY A 74 -9.25 5.65 -0.56
N THR A 75 -8.31 5.03 0.15
CA THR A 75 -7.99 5.40 1.54
C THR A 75 -7.28 6.75 1.58
N LEU A 76 -8.00 7.77 2.01
CA LEU A 76 -7.53 9.13 2.26
C LEU A 76 -7.71 9.40 3.76
N LEU A 77 -6.61 9.70 4.46
CA LEU A 77 -6.61 9.92 5.90
C LEU A 77 -5.89 11.22 6.25
N GLU A 78 -6.37 11.93 7.25
CA GLU A 78 -5.65 13.01 7.90
C GLU A 78 -4.44 12.48 8.69
N SER A 79 -3.57 13.39 9.14
CA SER A 79 -2.28 12.99 9.72
C SER A 79 -2.42 12.30 11.09
N ASP A 80 -3.38 12.72 11.87
CA ASP A 80 -3.85 12.13 13.13
C ASP A 80 -4.53 10.78 12.88
N GLU A 81 -5.49 10.72 11.95
CA GLU A 81 -6.18 9.48 11.58
C GLU A 81 -5.21 8.38 11.12
N LEU A 82 -4.10 8.76 10.46
CA LEU A 82 -3.06 7.81 10.03
C LEU A 82 -2.34 7.17 11.23
N VAL A 83 -2.11 7.91 12.31
CA VAL A 83 -1.47 7.40 13.54
C VAL A 83 -2.46 6.54 14.30
N GLU A 84 -3.68 7.04 14.50
CA GLU A 84 -4.77 6.32 15.18
C GLU A 84 -5.09 4.98 14.50
N ALA A 85 -4.98 4.91 13.16
CA ALA A 85 -5.25 3.69 12.41
C ALA A 85 -4.30 2.51 12.75
N VAL A 86 -3.12 2.79 13.30
CA VAL A 86 -2.12 1.76 13.65
C VAL A 86 -1.83 1.69 15.14
N GLU A 87 -2.28 2.67 15.92
CA GLU A 87 -2.06 2.72 17.37
C GLU A 87 -2.61 1.47 18.06
N GLY A 88 -1.79 0.86 18.91
CA GLY A 88 -2.15 -0.35 19.65
C GLY A 88 -2.23 -1.63 18.82
N ARG A 89 -1.83 -1.61 17.54
CA ARG A 89 -1.86 -2.78 16.63
C ARG A 89 -0.47 -3.34 16.32
N ASP A 90 0.53 -3.05 17.15
CA ASP A 90 1.93 -3.41 16.88
C ASP A 90 2.13 -4.91 16.66
N GLU A 91 1.51 -5.73 17.51
CA GLU A 91 1.62 -7.19 17.44
C GLU A 91 0.93 -7.75 16.19
N GLU A 92 -0.29 -7.28 15.89
CA GLU A 92 -1.04 -7.67 14.69
C GLU A 92 -0.27 -7.30 13.41
N LEU A 93 0.28 -6.08 13.35
CA LEU A 93 1.07 -5.61 12.22
C LEU A 93 2.35 -6.43 12.07
N ARG A 94 3.04 -6.74 13.17
CA ARG A 94 4.24 -7.57 13.17
C ARG A 94 3.95 -8.96 12.61
N GLU A 95 2.89 -9.61 13.08
CA GLU A 95 2.46 -10.92 12.58
C GLU A 95 2.09 -10.86 11.09
N ALA A 96 1.35 -9.83 10.67
CA ALA A 96 0.98 -9.63 9.27
C ALA A 96 2.21 -9.43 8.37
N PHE A 97 3.19 -8.64 8.81
CA PHE A 97 4.44 -8.45 8.06
C PHE A 97 5.24 -9.74 7.97
N ASP A 98 5.36 -10.50 9.05
CA ASP A 98 6.09 -11.77 9.05
C ASP A 98 5.42 -12.82 8.16
N LEU A 99 4.10 -12.82 8.10
CA LEU A 99 3.34 -13.70 7.21
C LEU A 99 3.63 -13.44 5.72
N VAL A 100 3.82 -12.19 5.30
CA VAL A 100 3.99 -11.81 3.88
C VAL A 100 5.45 -11.57 3.48
N ARG A 101 6.37 -11.58 4.44
CA ARG A 101 7.80 -11.26 4.23
C ARG A 101 8.42 -12.11 3.13
N LYS A 102 8.94 -11.45 2.09
CA LYS A 102 9.58 -12.05 0.91
C LYS A 102 8.68 -13.05 0.16
N ARG A 103 7.36 -12.91 0.27
CA ARG A 103 6.39 -13.73 -0.45
C ARG A 103 5.70 -12.91 -1.54
N ALA A 104 5.15 -13.62 -2.52
CA ALA A 104 4.31 -13.07 -3.57
C ALA A 104 2.89 -13.62 -3.44
N GLN A 105 1.87 -12.78 -3.64
CA GLN A 105 0.51 -13.23 -3.84
C GLN A 105 0.29 -13.51 -5.33
N PHE A 106 -0.30 -14.66 -5.65
CA PHE A 106 -0.73 -14.99 -7.00
C PHE A 106 -2.19 -15.44 -6.97
N THR A 107 -2.84 -15.37 -8.12
CA THR A 107 -4.20 -15.88 -8.30
C THR A 107 -4.24 -16.64 -9.60
N TRP A 108 -4.66 -17.89 -9.56
CA TRP A 108 -4.87 -18.73 -10.73
C TRP A 108 -6.37 -18.77 -11.06
N ARG A 109 -6.70 -18.56 -12.33
CA ARG A 109 -8.07 -18.68 -12.86
C ARG A 109 -8.05 -19.67 -14.01
N GLY A 110 -8.63 -20.85 -13.80
CA GLY A 110 -8.89 -21.81 -14.86
C GLY A 110 -10.29 -21.63 -15.42
N SER A 111 -10.45 -21.68 -16.74
CA SER A 111 -11.76 -21.93 -17.35
C SER A 111 -12.06 -23.42 -17.27
N ALA A 112 -13.24 -23.80 -16.80
CA ALA A 112 -13.69 -25.17 -16.98
C ALA A 112 -13.74 -25.46 -18.49
N ALA A 113 -13.05 -26.50 -18.96
CA ALA A 113 -13.22 -26.96 -20.32
C ALA A 113 -14.71 -27.27 -20.53
N ARG A 114 -15.34 -26.68 -21.56
CA ARG A 114 -16.64 -27.16 -22.03
C ARG A 114 -16.45 -28.63 -22.38
N ARG A 115 -17.05 -29.53 -21.61
CA ARG A 115 -17.16 -30.94 -22.01
C ARG A 115 -17.93 -30.98 -23.34
N PRO A 116 -17.44 -31.75 -24.34
CA PRO A 116 -18.13 -31.91 -25.61
C PRO A 116 -19.53 -32.50 -25.43
#